data_AF-A0A238XFJ5-F1
#
_entry.id   AF-A0A238XFJ5-F1
#
_cell.length_a   1.000
_cell.length_b   1.000
_cell.length_c   1.000
_cell.angle_alpha   90.00
_cell.angle_beta   90.00
_cell.angle_gamma   90.00
#
_symmetry.space_group_name_H-M   'P 1'
#
loop_
_entity.id
_entity.type
_entity.pdbx_description
1 polymer ?
#
loop_
_entity_poly.entity_id
_entity_poly.type
_entity_poly.pdbx_seq_one_letter_code
_entity_poly.pdbx_strand_id
1 'polypeptide(L)'
;MSDEYFVAIPMKIRIADLAGIDEAARSEIEVLRARNPQDGTLAEVAASPMVGLEWFLGATRLTYLFEGVEVLAEMPDITAASIFPPYKTGEHLHDVWIDEYPEYVGDGGPPEPVRVWGFGADVVGEDANSDSYTIGLSETMSGDGQYLTFSILTGEPGPGDTYSIAAPAGTYAGGLLECQIIDDLAVFVFTAEAAEALGADERVTVGLSDVSRSQRTMLKQGLRKVLTWGNASNAPHLNF
;
A
#
# COMPACT_ATOMS: atom_id res chain seq x y z
N MET A 1 17.30 30.38 7.56
CA MET A 1 17.01 29.27 6.65
C MET A 1 16.15 28.30 7.42
N SER A 2 15.08 27.78 6.83
CA SER A 2 14.30 26.69 7.44
C SER A 2 14.95 25.39 7.02
N ASP A 3 15.24 24.53 7.99
CA ASP A 3 15.67 23.16 7.70
C ASP A 3 14.47 22.39 7.16
N GLU A 4 14.60 21.81 5.97
CA GLU A 4 13.58 20.93 5.38
C GLU A 4 13.97 19.49 5.66
N TYR A 5 13.10 18.77 6.36
CA TYR A 5 13.30 17.37 6.71
C TYR A 5 12.45 16.50 5.77
N PHE A 6 13.08 15.51 5.15
CA PHE A 6 12.43 14.56 4.26
C PHE A 6 12.52 13.16 4.86
N VAL A 7 11.38 12.48 5.01
CA VAL A 7 11.32 11.08 5.41
C VAL A 7 11.17 10.24 4.14
N ALA A 8 12.21 9.48 3.80
CA ALA A 8 12.15 8.51 2.72
C ALA A 8 11.39 7.26 3.22
N ILE A 9 10.23 7.00 2.62
CA ILE A 9 9.36 5.85 2.94
C ILE A 9 10.07 4.55 2.51
N PRO A 10 9.92 3.43 3.25
CA PRO A 10 10.48 2.15 2.82
C PRO A 10 9.97 1.77 1.42
N MET A 11 10.89 1.58 0.48
CA MET A 11 10.61 1.16 -0.89
C MET A 11 11.05 -0.29 -1.11
N LYS A 12 10.19 -1.09 -1.75
CA LYS A 12 10.55 -2.45 -2.19
C LYS A 12 11.33 -2.38 -3.51
N ILE A 13 12.58 -2.82 -3.48
CA ILE A 13 13.45 -2.87 -4.67
C ILE A 13 13.84 -4.32 -4.95
N ARG A 14 13.58 -4.80 -6.17
CA ARG A 14 14.11 -6.08 -6.65
C ARG A 14 15.38 -5.81 -7.44
N ILE A 15 16.49 -6.39 -6.99
CA ILE A 15 17.78 -6.31 -7.69
C ILE A 15 18.06 -7.64 -8.35
N ALA A 16 18.23 -7.64 -9.67
CA ALA A 16 18.52 -8.85 -10.46
C ALA A 16 20.02 -9.21 -10.46
N ASP A 17 20.90 -8.22 -10.28
CA ASP A 17 22.35 -8.38 -10.30
C ASP A 17 22.98 -7.66 -9.10
N LEU A 18 23.06 -8.39 -7.98
CA LEU A 18 23.67 -7.88 -6.75
C LEU A 18 25.19 -7.65 -6.90
N ALA A 19 25.86 -8.46 -7.72
CA ALA A 19 27.30 -8.30 -7.97
C ALA A 19 27.60 -7.02 -8.76
N GLY A 20 26.73 -6.68 -9.72
CA GLY A 20 26.82 -5.43 -10.47
C GLY A 20 26.67 -4.19 -9.57
N ILE A 21 25.84 -4.23 -8.54
CA ILE A 21 25.68 -3.14 -7.57
C ILE A 21 26.96 -2.94 -6.75
N ASP A 22 27.53 -4.03 -6.23
CA ASP A 22 28.79 -3.97 -5.49
C ASP A 22 29.93 -3.39 -6.35
N GLU A 23 30.06 -3.84 -7.59
CA GLU A 23 31.07 -3.34 -8.53
C GLU A 23 30.89 -1.84 -8.83
N ALA A 24 29.66 -1.41 -9.08
CA ALA A 24 29.35 -0.02 -9.40
C ALA A 24 29.64 0.91 -8.21
N ALA A 25 29.23 0.52 -7.00
CA ALA A 25 29.51 1.28 -5.79
C ALA A 25 31.02 1.41 -5.56
N ARG A 26 31.77 0.31 -5.68
CA ARG A 26 33.23 0.29 -5.50
C ARG A 26 33.94 1.23 -6.47
N SER A 27 33.55 1.17 -7.75
CA SER A 27 34.08 2.05 -8.80
C SER A 27 33.83 3.53 -8.50
N GLU A 28 32.61 3.89 -8.07
CA GLU A 28 32.28 5.27 -7.70
C GLU A 28 33.10 5.76 -6.50
N ILE A 29 33.21 4.93 -5.45
CA ILE A 29 33.96 5.25 -4.23
C ILE A 29 35.45 5.43 -4.54
N GLU A 30 36.05 4.58 -5.38
CA GLU A 30 37.45 4.72 -5.78
C GLU A 30 37.72 6.06 -6.48
N VAL A 31 36.81 6.49 -7.36
CA VAL A 31 36.89 7.81 -8.01
C VAL A 31 36.79 8.93 -6.98
N LEU A 32 35.89 8.83 -6.01
CA LEU A 32 35.72 9.84 -4.96
C LEU A 32 36.91 9.89 -4.00
N ARG A 33 37.49 8.76 -3.62
CA ARG A 33 38.72 8.68 -2.80
C ARG A 33 39.89 9.36 -3.50
N ALA A 34 40.05 9.12 -4.81
CA ALA A 34 41.09 9.74 -5.60
C ALA A 34 40.95 11.27 -5.66
N ARG A 35 39.71 11.78 -5.65
CA ARG A 35 39.41 13.22 -5.63
C ARG A 35 39.52 13.84 -4.23
N ASN A 36 39.27 13.07 -3.18
CA ASN A 36 39.19 13.52 -1.79
C ASN A 36 40.11 12.69 -0.87
N PRO A 37 41.44 12.70 -1.08
CA PRO A 37 42.36 11.77 -0.40
C PRO A 37 42.52 12.01 1.10
N GLN A 38 42.01 13.13 1.61
CA GLN A 38 42.06 13.49 3.03
C GLN A 38 40.77 13.07 3.78
N ASP A 39 39.76 12.60 3.06
CA ASP A 39 38.46 12.28 3.61
C ASP A 39 38.42 10.82 4.08
N GLY A 40 38.57 10.63 5.40
CA GLY A 40 38.54 9.31 6.03
C GLY A 40 37.18 8.63 6.01
N THR A 41 36.09 9.34 5.72
CA THR A 41 34.73 8.76 5.68
C THR A 41 34.55 7.79 4.51
N LEU A 42 35.35 7.95 3.45
CA LEU A 42 35.36 7.05 2.31
C LEU A 42 36.14 5.75 2.58
N ALA A 43 36.85 5.62 3.71
CA ALA A 43 37.84 4.55 3.93
C ALA A 43 37.22 3.18 4.26
N GLU A 44 35.97 3.10 4.71
CA GLU A 44 35.41 1.89 5.35
C GLU A 44 34.37 1.12 4.52
N VAL A 45 34.24 1.39 3.23
CA VAL A 45 33.30 0.64 2.38
C VAL A 45 33.91 -0.69 1.94
N ALA A 46 33.61 -1.78 2.66
CA ALA A 46 34.12 -3.13 2.41
C ALA A 46 33.03 -4.13 1.94
N ALA A 47 33.19 -4.56 0.68
CA ALA A 47 32.87 -5.86 0.03
C ALA A 47 31.56 -6.60 0.37
N SER A 48 30.40 -5.97 0.16
CA SER A 48 29.18 -6.73 -0.07
C SER A 48 28.17 -5.95 -0.92
N PRO A 49 27.30 -6.64 -1.68
CA PRO A 49 26.18 -5.99 -2.36
C PRO A 49 25.28 -5.14 -1.46
N MET A 50 25.18 -5.49 -0.17
CA MET A 50 24.41 -4.75 0.83
C MET A 50 25.04 -3.37 1.07
N VAL A 51 26.34 -3.37 1.33
CA VAL A 51 27.13 -2.15 1.52
C VAL A 51 27.13 -1.28 0.26
N GLY A 52 27.13 -1.89 -0.94
CA GLY A 52 26.97 -1.17 -2.20
C GLY A 52 25.59 -0.51 -2.34
N LEU A 53 24.52 -1.16 -1.89
CA LEU A 53 23.18 -0.59 -1.89
C LEU A 53 23.04 0.54 -0.86
N GLU A 54 23.58 0.36 0.35
CA GLU A 54 23.66 1.39 1.39
C GLU A 54 24.41 2.62 0.88
N TRP A 55 25.52 2.44 0.16
CA TRP A 55 26.22 3.54 -0.50
C TRP A 55 25.31 4.33 -1.44
N PHE A 56 24.56 3.66 -2.31
CA PHE A 56 23.70 4.36 -3.28
C PHE A 56 22.57 5.17 -2.65
N LEU A 57 22.10 4.73 -1.48
CA LEU A 57 20.98 5.34 -0.76
C LEU A 57 21.42 6.23 0.40
N GLY A 58 22.70 6.18 0.78
CA GLY A 58 23.25 6.82 1.98
C GLY A 58 23.46 8.32 1.84
N ALA A 59 23.34 9.02 2.96
CA ALA A 59 23.54 10.47 3.04
C ALA A 59 24.95 10.91 2.62
N THR A 60 25.97 10.10 2.94
CA THR A 60 27.37 10.33 2.55
C THR A 60 27.55 10.40 1.03
N ARG A 61 26.74 9.68 0.23
CA ARG A 61 26.82 9.80 -1.23
C ARG A 61 26.21 11.11 -1.72
N LEU A 62 25.13 11.58 -1.08
CA LEU A 62 24.44 12.83 -1.45
C LEU A 62 25.35 14.06 -1.32
N THR A 63 26.22 14.10 -0.32
CA THR A 63 27.19 15.21 -0.14
C THR A 63 28.15 15.33 -1.31
N TYR A 64 28.51 14.23 -1.98
CA TYR A 64 29.37 14.26 -3.16
C TYR A 64 28.63 14.51 -4.47
N LEU A 65 27.33 14.20 -4.53
CA LEU A 65 26.49 14.50 -5.70
C LEU A 65 26.12 15.98 -5.79
N PHE A 66 25.93 16.64 -4.65
CA PHE A 66 25.45 18.02 -4.57
C PHE A 66 26.43 18.90 -3.79
N GLU A 67 27.52 19.29 -4.45
CA GLU A 67 28.53 20.18 -3.87
C GLU A 67 27.90 21.48 -3.35
N GLY A 68 28.21 21.83 -2.09
CA GLY A 68 27.67 23.01 -1.42
C GLY A 68 26.33 22.81 -0.71
N VAL A 69 25.73 21.62 -0.77
CA VAL A 69 24.58 21.24 0.06
C VAL A 69 25.07 20.58 1.34
N GLU A 70 24.72 21.15 2.49
CA GLU A 70 24.95 20.54 3.79
C GLU A 70 23.90 19.42 4.00
N VAL A 71 24.36 18.17 4.05
CA VAL A 71 23.51 17.01 4.33
C VAL A 71 23.79 16.56 5.75
N LEU A 72 22.81 16.72 6.64
CA LEU A 72 22.85 16.22 8.01
C LEU A 72 22.00 14.96 8.09
N ALA A 73 22.59 13.86 8.56
CA ALA A 73 21.89 12.60 8.80
C ALA A 73 21.94 12.27 10.29
N GLU A 74 20.78 12.23 10.94
CA GLU A 74 20.66 11.81 12.35
C GLU A 74 20.84 10.29 12.51
N MET A 75 20.70 9.54 11.41
CA MET A 75 21.03 8.12 11.28
C MET A 75 21.84 7.93 9.97
N PRO A 76 23.18 7.83 10.03
CA PRO A 76 24.03 7.77 8.82
C PRO A 76 23.88 6.45 8.07
N ASP A 77 23.45 5.40 8.78
CA ASP A 77 23.17 4.08 8.23
C ASP A 77 21.66 3.95 8.00
N ILE A 78 21.26 3.49 6.81
CA ILE A 78 19.92 2.95 6.64
C ILE A 78 19.83 1.78 7.60
N THR A 79 19.00 1.90 8.63
CA THR A 79 19.06 1.04 9.82
C THR A 79 18.76 -0.43 9.54
N ALA A 80 18.36 -0.79 8.32
CA ALA A 80 18.50 -2.14 7.78
C ALA A 80 18.23 -2.16 6.26
N ALA A 81 19.23 -2.51 5.44
CA ALA A 81 18.98 -3.15 4.15
C ALA A 81 18.91 -4.68 4.39
N SER A 82 17.78 -5.18 4.91
CA SER A 82 17.61 -6.62 5.09
C SER A 82 17.57 -7.33 3.74
N ILE A 83 18.62 -8.09 3.42
CA ILE A 83 18.59 -9.02 2.29
C ILE A 83 17.80 -10.23 2.74
N PHE A 84 16.60 -10.33 2.23
CA PHE A 84 15.79 -11.50 2.46
C PHE A 84 16.10 -12.60 1.44
N PRO A 85 16.00 -13.88 1.84
CA PRO A 85 16.07 -14.98 0.89
C PRO A 85 14.96 -14.86 -0.17
N PRO A 86 15.10 -15.52 -1.35
CA PRO A 86 14.04 -15.53 -2.35
C PRO A 86 12.74 -16.07 -1.75
N TYR A 87 11.77 -15.19 -1.57
CA TYR A 87 10.43 -15.55 -1.11
C TYR A 87 9.69 -16.39 -2.13
N LYS A 88 8.78 -17.23 -1.64
CA LYS A 88 7.83 -17.87 -2.53
C LYS A 88 6.91 -16.78 -3.08
N THR A 89 6.63 -16.86 -4.38
CA THR A 89 5.66 -15.98 -5.02
C THR A 89 4.34 -16.05 -4.25
N GLY A 90 3.90 -14.95 -3.63
CA GLY A 90 2.66 -14.87 -2.84
C GLY A 90 2.82 -14.50 -1.36
N GLU A 91 4.03 -14.50 -0.79
CA GLU A 91 4.26 -14.06 0.60
C GLU A 91 4.32 -12.53 0.69
N HIS A 92 3.63 -11.94 1.68
CA HIS A 92 3.70 -10.51 1.97
C HIS A 92 4.97 -10.19 2.75
N LEU A 93 5.81 -9.32 2.18
CA LEU A 93 7.13 -8.96 2.74
C LEU A 93 7.05 -8.42 4.18
N HIS A 94 5.94 -7.75 4.51
CA HIS A 94 5.67 -7.23 5.85
C HIS A 94 5.57 -8.35 6.89
N ASP A 95 4.91 -9.45 6.54
CA ASP A 95 4.71 -10.57 7.45
C ASP A 95 6.04 -11.29 7.71
N VAL A 96 6.88 -11.43 6.68
CA VAL A 96 8.20 -12.02 6.85
C VAL A 96 9.14 -11.10 7.65
N TRP A 97 9.05 -9.79 7.45
CA TRP A 97 9.85 -8.83 8.23
C TRP A 97 9.43 -8.82 9.71
N ILE A 98 8.14 -8.92 10.02
CA ILE A 98 7.63 -9.06 11.38
C ILE A 98 8.13 -10.37 12.03
N ASP A 99 8.08 -11.48 11.28
CA ASP A 99 8.52 -12.78 11.78
C ASP A 99 10.04 -12.83 12.02
N GLU A 100 10.84 -12.15 11.20
CA GLU A 100 12.30 -12.14 11.33
C GLU A 100 12.84 -11.11 12.33
N TYR A 101 12.12 -10.01 12.59
CA TYR A 101 12.60 -8.88 13.41
C TYR A 101 11.58 -8.42 14.48
N PRO A 102 11.07 -9.33 15.33
CA PRO A 102 10.01 -9.03 16.29
C PRO A 102 10.39 -7.94 17.30
N GLU A 103 11.67 -7.77 17.60
CA GLU A 103 12.20 -6.79 18.55
C GLU A 103 12.12 -5.33 18.07
N TYR A 104 11.93 -5.10 16.76
CA TYR A 104 11.74 -3.76 16.19
C TYR A 104 10.27 -3.34 16.16
N VAL A 105 9.36 -4.26 16.50
CA VAL A 105 7.96 -3.99 16.78
C VAL A 105 7.87 -3.67 18.27
N GLY A 106 7.86 -2.38 18.65
CA GLY A 106 7.86 -1.97 20.05
C GLY A 106 6.71 -2.56 20.89
N ASP A 107 6.73 -2.36 22.21
CA ASP A 107 5.76 -2.88 23.22
C ASP A 107 4.26 -2.60 22.93
N GLY A 108 3.95 -1.84 21.88
CA GLY A 108 2.59 -1.64 21.37
C GLY A 108 2.06 -2.79 20.52
N GLY A 109 2.83 -3.85 20.28
CA GLY A 109 2.49 -4.87 19.27
C GLY A 109 2.33 -4.25 17.88
N PRO A 110 2.07 -5.05 16.83
CA PRO A 110 1.61 -4.45 15.59
C PRO A 110 0.32 -3.66 15.90
N PRO A 111 0.08 -2.47 15.27
CA PRO A 111 -1.31 -2.04 15.12
C PRO A 111 -2.04 -3.26 14.56
N GLU A 112 -3.15 -3.66 15.19
CA GLU A 112 -3.86 -4.89 14.85
C GLU A 112 -3.82 -5.08 13.33
N PRO A 113 -3.36 -6.27 12.86
CA PRO A 113 -3.01 -6.46 11.46
C PRO A 113 -4.11 -5.85 10.63
N VAL A 114 -3.78 -4.82 9.85
CA VAL A 114 -4.70 -4.29 8.84
C VAL A 114 -5.13 -5.54 8.09
N ARG A 115 -6.37 -5.98 8.30
CA ARG A 115 -6.87 -7.19 7.67
C ARG A 115 -6.95 -6.85 6.20
N VAL A 116 -5.87 -7.11 5.48
CA VAL A 116 -5.83 -7.07 4.03
C VAL A 116 -6.63 -8.28 3.62
N TRP A 117 -7.83 -8.05 3.09
CA TRP A 117 -8.60 -9.12 2.49
C TRP A 117 -7.87 -9.48 1.18
N GLY A 118 -6.95 -10.43 1.28
CA GLY A 118 -6.11 -10.91 0.20
C GLY A 118 -6.83 -12.02 -0.54
N PHE A 119 -7.77 -11.65 -1.39
CA PHE A 119 -8.47 -12.63 -2.19
C PHE A 119 -8.66 -12.15 -3.62
N GLY A 120 -8.82 -13.10 -4.55
CA GLY A 120 -8.95 -12.84 -5.99
C GLY A 120 -10.24 -12.08 -6.29
N ALA A 121 -10.18 -10.76 -6.22
CA ALA A 121 -11.33 -9.91 -6.39
C ALA A 121 -11.82 -9.90 -7.83
N ASP A 122 -12.86 -10.69 -8.11
CA ASP A 122 -13.67 -10.48 -9.29
C ASP A 122 -14.69 -9.38 -9.06
N VAL A 123 -14.76 -8.47 -10.04
CA VAL A 123 -15.72 -7.37 -10.02
C VAL A 123 -17.07 -7.92 -10.44
N VAL A 124 -17.96 -8.08 -9.47
CA VAL A 124 -19.35 -8.47 -9.72
C VAL A 124 -20.05 -7.32 -10.44
N GLY A 125 -20.56 -7.55 -11.65
CA GLY A 125 -21.22 -6.51 -12.45
C GLY A 125 -22.37 -7.05 -13.30
N GLU A 126 -23.58 -6.66 -12.88
CA GLU A 126 -24.89 -6.56 -13.57
C GLU A 126 -25.62 -7.83 -14.10
N ASP A 127 -26.93 -7.86 -13.83
CA ASP A 127 -27.94 -8.63 -14.56
C ASP A 127 -28.90 -7.64 -15.26
N ALA A 128 -29.16 -7.85 -16.56
CA ALA A 128 -29.94 -6.96 -17.41
C ALA A 128 -31.45 -6.91 -17.06
N ASN A 129 -31.90 -7.80 -16.17
CA ASN A 129 -33.28 -7.88 -15.67
C ASN A 129 -33.40 -7.63 -14.16
N SER A 130 -32.33 -7.16 -13.51
CA SER A 130 -32.30 -6.94 -12.06
C SER A 130 -32.80 -5.54 -11.69
N ASP A 131 -33.68 -5.48 -10.70
CA ASP A 131 -34.11 -4.24 -10.04
C ASP A 131 -32.97 -3.57 -9.23
N SER A 132 -31.76 -4.13 -9.26
CA SER A 132 -30.59 -3.67 -8.52
C SER A 132 -29.30 -3.68 -9.35
N TYR A 133 -28.43 -2.71 -9.07
CA TYR A 133 -27.06 -2.65 -9.58
C TYR A 133 -26.10 -2.94 -8.42
N THR A 134 -25.24 -3.94 -8.58
CA THR A 134 -24.25 -4.34 -7.56
C THR A 134 -22.85 -4.30 -8.13
N ILE A 135 -21.90 -3.79 -7.35
CA ILE A 135 -20.47 -3.74 -7.63
C ILE A 135 -19.70 -4.12 -6.36
N GLY A 136 -18.58 -4.81 -6.46
CA GLY A 136 -17.81 -5.14 -5.26
C GLY A 136 -16.57 -5.97 -5.51
N LEU A 137 -16.05 -6.49 -4.40
CA LEU A 137 -14.88 -7.36 -4.32
C LEU A 137 -15.34 -8.64 -3.62
N SER A 138 -14.93 -9.80 -4.14
CA SER A 138 -15.25 -11.10 -3.55
C SER A 138 -14.02 -11.98 -3.56
N GLU A 139 -13.89 -12.85 -2.56
CA GLU A 139 -12.79 -13.79 -2.45
C GLU A 139 -12.79 -14.83 -3.55
N THR A 140 -13.99 -15.27 -3.92
CA THR A 140 -14.22 -16.24 -4.98
C THR A 140 -15.23 -15.71 -5.98
N MET A 141 -15.14 -16.23 -7.21
CA MET A 141 -16.14 -16.03 -8.27
C MET A 141 -17.54 -16.54 -7.90
N SER A 142 -17.64 -17.50 -6.98
CA SER A 142 -18.93 -18.04 -6.54
C SER A 142 -19.62 -17.15 -5.50
N GLY A 143 -18.93 -16.14 -4.96
CA GLY A 143 -19.43 -15.33 -3.85
C GLY A 143 -19.30 -16.01 -2.49
N ASP A 144 -18.63 -17.17 -2.44
CA ASP A 144 -18.28 -17.84 -1.20
C ASP A 144 -17.04 -17.20 -0.58
N GLY A 145 -16.97 -17.20 0.75
CA GLY A 145 -15.86 -16.61 1.49
C GLY A 145 -16.07 -15.14 1.82
N GLN A 146 -14.99 -14.38 1.88
CA GLN A 146 -15.03 -12.95 2.22
C GLN A 146 -15.46 -12.11 1.01
N TYR A 147 -16.43 -11.22 1.19
CA TYR A 147 -16.85 -10.29 0.15
C TYR A 147 -17.24 -8.92 0.71
N LEU A 148 -17.12 -7.90 -0.13
CA LEU A 148 -17.60 -6.56 0.16
C LEU A 148 -18.26 -6.02 -1.11
N THR A 149 -19.59 -5.98 -1.10
CA THR A 149 -20.40 -5.56 -2.24
C THR A 149 -21.26 -4.35 -1.91
N PHE A 150 -21.46 -3.50 -2.90
CA PHE A 150 -22.21 -2.26 -2.83
C PHE A 150 -23.34 -2.31 -3.86
N SER A 151 -24.56 -2.05 -3.42
CA SER A 151 -25.75 -2.22 -4.24
C SER A 151 -26.70 -1.03 -4.17
N ILE A 152 -27.36 -0.73 -5.27
CA ILE A 152 -28.44 0.26 -5.38
C ILE A 152 -29.62 -0.35 -6.12
N LEU A 153 -30.80 0.26 -6.03
CA LEU A 153 -31.89 -0.06 -6.93
C LEU A 153 -31.68 0.64 -8.29
N THR A 154 -32.15 0.05 -9.38
CA THR A 154 -31.97 0.60 -10.75
C THR A 154 -32.92 1.77 -11.08
N GLY A 155 -33.81 2.14 -10.14
CA GLY A 155 -34.71 3.29 -10.24
C GLY A 155 -34.13 4.62 -9.73
N GLU A 156 -34.92 5.69 -9.85
CA GLU A 156 -34.60 6.96 -9.20
C GLU A 156 -34.70 6.82 -7.68
N PRO A 157 -33.73 7.35 -6.91
CA PRO A 157 -33.77 7.27 -5.46
C PRO A 157 -34.92 8.11 -4.90
N GLY A 158 -35.69 7.51 -4.00
CA GLY A 158 -36.65 8.21 -3.17
C GLY A 158 -36.00 9.06 -2.07
N PRO A 159 -36.78 9.89 -1.37
CA PRO A 159 -36.28 10.66 -0.24
C PRO A 159 -35.76 9.75 0.88
N GLY A 160 -34.46 9.85 1.17
CA GLY A 160 -33.80 9.05 2.21
C GLY A 160 -33.14 7.76 1.70
N ASP A 161 -33.32 7.42 0.43
CA ASP A 161 -32.65 6.27 -0.17
C ASP A 161 -31.13 6.46 -0.22
N THR A 162 -30.42 5.36 -0.04
CA THR A 162 -28.97 5.27 -0.12
C THR A 162 -28.56 3.88 -0.59
N TYR A 163 -27.29 3.70 -0.95
CA TYR A 163 -26.75 2.41 -1.31
C TYR A 163 -26.70 1.45 -0.11
N SER A 164 -26.68 0.16 -0.36
CA SER A 164 -26.44 -0.88 0.65
C SER A 164 -25.05 -1.45 0.49
N ILE A 165 -24.41 -1.79 1.60
CA ILE A 165 -23.14 -2.49 1.70
C ILE A 165 -23.45 -3.88 2.26
N ALA A 166 -22.92 -4.93 1.66
CA ALA A 166 -23.04 -6.29 2.17
C ALA A 166 -21.66 -6.93 2.35
N ALA A 167 -21.52 -7.64 3.46
CA ALA A 167 -20.37 -8.45 3.85
C ALA A 167 -20.87 -9.77 4.46
N PRO A 168 -20.01 -10.77 4.74
CA PRO A 168 -20.47 -12.06 5.24
C PRO A 168 -21.28 -12.01 6.54
N ALA A 169 -21.01 -11.05 7.42
CA ALA A 169 -21.71 -10.94 8.69
C ALA A 169 -23.06 -10.20 8.58
N GLY A 170 -23.30 -9.43 7.51
CA GLY A 170 -24.53 -8.66 7.38
C GLY A 170 -24.56 -7.64 6.25
N THR A 171 -25.64 -6.87 6.24
CA THR A 171 -25.90 -5.79 5.28
C THR A 171 -26.22 -4.50 6.04
N TYR A 172 -25.69 -3.38 5.56
CA TYR A 172 -25.94 -2.05 6.14
C TYR A 172 -26.24 -1.03 5.04
N ALA A 173 -27.13 -0.07 5.32
CA ALA A 173 -27.49 0.99 4.38
C ALA A 173 -26.62 2.23 4.61
N GLY A 174 -25.89 2.67 3.59
CA GLY A 174 -24.94 3.79 3.68
C GLY A 174 -23.75 3.47 4.58
N GLY A 175 -23.27 4.47 5.32
CA GLY A 175 -22.27 4.26 6.37
C GLY A 175 -20.81 4.16 5.89
N LEU A 176 -20.54 4.33 4.59
CA LEU A 176 -19.18 4.57 4.11
C LEU A 176 -18.85 6.06 4.23
N LEU A 177 -17.69 6.37 4.81
CA LEU A 177 -17.13 7.71 4.94
C LEU A 177 -16.15 8.02 3.81
N GLU A 178 -15.29 7.04 3.48
CA GLU A 178 -14.28 7.19 2.43
C GLU A 178 -14.13 5.92 1.60
N CYS A 179 -13.89 6.13 0.30
CA CYS A 179 -13.49 5.08 -0.63
C CYS A 179 -12.29 5.55 -1.45
N GLN A 180 -11.18 4.82 -1.37
CA GLN A 180 -9.97 5.12 -2.12
C GLN A 180 -9.52 3.91 -2.91
N ILE A 181 -9.09 4.11 -4.15
CA ILE A 181 -8.46 3.06 -4.95
C ILE A 181 -7.16 3.61 -5.53
N ILE A 182 -6.05 3.27 -4.87
CA ILE A 182 -4.70 3.73 -5.17
C ILE A 182 -3.88 2.52 -5.59
N ASP A 183 -3.34 2.55 -6.81
CA ASP A 183 -2.54 1.47 -7.39
C ASP A 183 -3.21 0.07 -7.31
N ASP A 184 -2.75 -0.77 -6.40
CA ASP A 184 -3.19 -2.13 -6.14
C ASP A 184 -3.90 -2.28 -4.78
N LEU A 185 -4.40 -1.19 -4.20
CA LEU A 185 -5.15 -1.21 -2.95
C LEU A 185 -6.51 -0.52 -3.11
N ALA A 186 -7.54 -1.13 -2.54
CA ALA A 186 -8.80 -0.46 -2.22
C ALA A 186 -8.89 -0.24 -0.71
N VAL A 187 -9.28 0.96 -0.30
CA VAL A 187 -9.46 1.34 1.11
C VAL A 187 -10.90 1.82 1.30
N PHE A 188 -11.56 1.26 2.31
CA PHE A 188 -12.91 1.60 2.72
C PHE A 188 -12.89 2.02 4.18
N VAL A 189 -13.44 3.20 4.47
CA VAL A 189 -13.61 3.70 5.85
C VAL A 189 -15.10 3.77 6.14
N PHE A 190 -15.55 3.06 7.16
CA PHE A 190 -16.95 2.98 7.58
C PHE A 190 -17.19 3.81 8.85
N THR A 191 -18.44 4.11 9.14
CA THR A 191 -18.83 4.50 10.51
C THR A 191 -18.75 3.30 11.45
N ALA A 192 -18.64 3.54 12.75
CA ALA A 192 -18.60 2.49 13.76
C ALA A 192 -19.82 1.55 13.68
N GLU A 193 -21.03 2.11 13.45
CA GLU A 193 -22.27 1.33 13.36
C GLU A 193 -22.29 0.44 12.11
N ALA A 194 -21.79 0.95 10.99
CA ALA A 194 -21.69 0.18 9.76
C ALA A 194 -20.64 -0.93 9.89
N ALA A 195 -19.47 -0.63 10.49
CA ALA A 195 -18.43 -1.61 10.75
C ALA A 195 -18.93 -2.76 11.63
N GLU A 196 -19.61 -2.43 12.75
CA GLU A 196 -20.23 -3.41 13.65
C GLU A 196 -21.26 -4.29 12.92
N ALA A 197 -22.17 -3.69 12.16
CA ALA A 197 -23.21 -4.43 11.42
C ALA A 197 -22.65 -5.32 10.30
N LEU A 198 -21.54 -4.91 9.68
CA LEU A 198 -20.85 -5.66 8.63
C LEU A 198 -19.87 -6.70 9.20
N GLY A 199 -19.65 -6.72 10.52
CA GLY A 199 -18.64 -7.57 11.17
C GLY A 199 -17.22 -7.29 10.66
N ALA A 200 -16.94 -6.03 10.36
CA ALA A 200 -15.70 -5.55 9.78
C ALA A 200 -15.04 -4.50 10.68
N ASP A 201 -13.77 -4.20 10.40
CA ASP A 201 -13.08 -3.07 11.03
C ASP A 201 -13.59 -1.75 10.43
N GLU A 202 -13.49 -0.64 11.19
CA GLU A 202 -13.86 0.70 10.68
C GLU A 202 -13.05 1.09 9.44
N ARG A 203 -11.87 0.50 9.26
CA ARG A 203 -11.03 0.67 8.08
C ARG A 203 -10.67 -0.69 7.48
N VAL A 204 -11.21 -0.98 6.31
CA VAL A 204 -10.91 -2.19 5.55
C VAL A 204 -9.99 -1.84 4.38
N THR A 205 -8.94 -2.63 4.21
CA THR A 205 -8.04 -2.54 3.05
C THR A 205 -8.11 -3.85 2.27
N VAL A 206 -8.21 -3.77 0.95
CA VAL A 206 -8.33 -4.93 0.06
C VAL A 206 -7.23 -4.85 -0.98
N GLY A 207 -6.46 -5.93 -1.13
CA GLY A 207 -5.45 -6.07 -2.17
C GLY A 207 -6.08 -6.30 -3.54
N LEU A 208 -5.58 -5.60 -4.56
CA LEU A 208 -6.05 -5.67 -5.95
C LEU A 208 -4.95 -6.19 -6.90
N SER A 209 -3.94 -6.88 -6.36
CA SER A 209 -2.79 -7.41 -7.11
C SER A 209 -3.21 -8.32 -8.26
N ASP A 210 -4.23 -9.15 -8.02
CA ASP A 210 -4.75 -10.12 -8.99
C ASP A 210 -5.89 -9.56 -9.85
N VAL A 211 -6.30 -8.31 -9.60
CA VAL A 211 -7.35 -7.62 -10.35
C VAL A 211 -6.76 -6.93 -11.56
N SER A 212 -7.24 -7.28 -12.75
CA SER A 212 -6.77 -6.65 -13.98
C SER A 212 -7.06 -5.14 -14.01
N ARG A 213 -6.31 -4.38 -14.81
CA ARG A 213 -6.52 -2.92 -14.94
C ARG A 213 -7.92 -2.57 -15.45
N SER A 214 -8.49 -3.38 -16.35
CA SER A 214 -9.85 -3.22 -16.86
C SER A 214 -10.90 -3.45 -15.76
N GLN A 215 -10.74 -4.50 -14.95
CA GLN A 215 -11.60 -4.75 -13.79
C GLN A 215 -11.48 -3.63 -12.75
N ARG A 216 -10.27 -3.15 -12.42
CA ARG A 216 -10.10 -1.99 -11.53
C ARG A 216 -10.80 -0.73 -12.07
N THR A 217 -10.76 -0.51 -13.39
CA THR A 217 -11.48 0.59 -14.02
C THR A 217 -12.99 0.42 -13.87
N MET A 218 -13.50 -0.79 -14.09
CA MET A 218 -14.92 -1.13 -13.91
C MET A 218 -15.36 -0.95 -12.45
N LEU A 219 -14.55 -1.39 -11.48
CA LEU A 219 -14.78 -1.18 -10.06
C LEU A 219 -14.86 0.31 -9.70
N LYS A 220 -13.89 1.13 -10.13
CA LYS A 220 -13.90 2.58 -9.92
C LYS A 220 -15.18 3.23 -10.48
N GLN A 221 -15.59 2.83 -11.68
CA GLN A 221 -16.81 3.35 -12.32
C GLN A 221 -18.08 2.90 -11.60
N GLY A 222 -18.16 1.62 -11.24
CA GLY A 222 -19.32 1.06 -10.53
C GLY A 222 -19.45 1.62 -9.12
N LEU A 223 -18.35 1.72 -8.37
CA LEU A 223 -18.35 2.35 -7.04
C LEU A 223 -18.75 3.82 -7.14
N ARG A 224 -18.26 4.56 -8.14
CA ARG A 224 -18.72 5.93 -8.37
C ARG A 224 -20.24 5.96 -8.58
N LYS A 225 -20.78 5.10 -9.43
CA LYS A 225 -22.24 5.01 -9.69
C LYS A 225 -23.02 4.72 -8.41
N VAL A 226 -22.60 3.73 -7.63
CA VAL A 226 -23.29 3.28 -6.40
C VAL A 226 -23.19 4.30 -5.28
N LEU A 227 -21.97 4.76 -4.98
CA LEU A 227 -21.71 5.62 -3.81
C LEU A 227 -22.22 7.05 -4.00
N THR A 228 -22.53 7.46 -5.23
CA THR A 228 -23.20 8.75 -5.49
C THR A 228 -24.72 8.61 -5.70
N TRP A 229 -25.29 7.42 -5.53
CA TRP A 229 -26.73 7.20 -5.67
C TRP A 229 -27.47 7.48 -4.35
N GLY A 230 -28.61 8.15 -4.42
CA GLY A 230 -29.38 8.56 -3.25
C GLY A 230 -29.05 9.97 -2.77
N ASN A 231 -29.19 10.20 -1.48
CA ASN A 231 -28.96 11.53 -0.88
C ASN A 231 -27.47 11.93 -0.94
N ALA A 232 -27.18 13.04 -1.60
CA ALA A 232 -25.83 13.59 -1.73
C ALA A 232 -25.15 13.91 -0.38
N SER A 233 -25.92 14.16 0.68
CA SER A 233 -25.39 14.40 2.02
C SER A 233 -24.79 13.14 2.66
N ASN A 234 -25.11 11.96 2.12
CA ASN A 234 -24.62 10.66 2.57
C ASN A 234 -23.54 10.09 1.63
N ALA A 235 -23.09 10.87 0.63
CA ALA A 235 -22.08 10.42 -0.30
C ALA A 235 -20.69 10.44 0.38
N PRO A 236 -19.93 9.32 0.33
CA PRO A 236 -18.59 9.26 0.87
C PRO A 236 -17.61 10.12 0.06
N HIS A 237 -16.46 10.41 0.65
CA HIS A 237 -15.34 10.98 -0.08
C HIS A 237 -14.72 9.92 -1.01
N LEU A 238 -14.64 10.23 -2.31
CA LEU A 238 -14.09 9.33 -3.33
C LEU A 238 -12.72 9.83 -3.82
N ASN A 239 -11.70 8.98 -3.74
CA ASN A 239 -10.36 9.26 -4.26
C ASN A 239 -9.87 8.11 -5.15
N PHE A 240 -10.00 8.26 -6.48
CA PHE A 240 -9.71 7.23 -7.48
C PHE A 240 -8.66 7.70 -8.50
#